data_AF-A0A7K4TLR3-F1
#
_entry.id   AF-A0A7K4TLR3-F1
#
_cell.length_a   1.000
_cell.length_b   1.000
_cell.length_c   1.000
_cell.angle_alpha   90.00
_cell.angle_beta   90.00
_cell.angle_gamma   90.00
#
_symmetry.space_group_name_H-M   'P 1'
#
loop_
_entity.id
_entity.type
_entity.pdbx_description
1 polymer ?
#
loop_
_entity_poly.entity_id
_entity_poly.type
_entity_poly.pdbx_seq_one_letter_code
_entity_poly.pdbx_strand_id
1 'polypeptide(L)' 'CPGPQRGECVCGRCRCREGFGGRGCGCRLGRGSCLRGGRECSGHGRCVCGTCLCQPGYRGPLCARCPSCHTPCQRLR' A
#
# COMPACT_ATOMS: atom_id res chain seq x y z
N CYS A 1 -5.14 20.24 -4.12
CA CYS A 1 -5.25 18.96 -4.84
C CYS A 1 -4.01 18.77 -5.71
N PRO A 2 -3.47 17.55 -5.92
CA PRO A 2 -2.21 17.25 -6.60
C PRO A 2 -2.31 17.32 -8.13
N GLY A 3 -3.26 18.10 -8.65
CA GLY A 3 -3.46 18.32 -10.09
C GLY A 3 -4.69 17.62 -10.69
N PRO A 4 -5.08 18.05 -11.91
CA PRO A 4 -6.34 17.65 -12.56
C PRO A 4 -6.39 16.15 -12.90
N GLN A 5 -5.26 15.47 -13.01
CA GLN A 5 -5.22 14.02 -13.27
C GLN A 5 -5.72 13.17 -12.10
N ARG A 6 -5.70 13.71 -10.87
CA ARG A 6 -6.03 12.97 -9.64
C ARG A 6 -7.30 13.48 -8.97
N GLY A 7 -7.64 14.75 -9.19
CA GLY A 7 -8.85 15.35 -8.66
C GLY A 7 -9.01 16.79 -9.12
N GLU A 8 -10.20 17.30 -8.91
CA GLU A 8 -10.60 18.67 -9.22
C GLU A 8 -10.86 19.43 -7.92
N CYS A 9 -10.51 20.71 -7.88
CA CYS A 9 -10.84 21.57 -6.74
C CYS A 9 -12.25 22.15 -6.94
N VAL A 10 -13.17 21.83 -6.04
CA VAL A 10 -14.55 22.32 -6.07
C VAL A 10 -14.86 22.97 -4.72
N CYS A 11 -15.09 24.29 -4.71
CA CYS A 11 -15.36 25.09 -3.51
C CYS A 11 -14.37 24.83 -2.35
N GLY A 12 -13.07 24.80 -2.65
CA GLY A 12 -12.02 24.58 -1.65
C GLY A 12 -11.85 23.13 -1.17
N ARG A 13 -12.62 22.17 -1.71
CA ARG A 13 -12.49 20.73 -1.42
C ARG A 13 -12.03 19.97 -2.66
N CYS A 14 -11.18 18.96 -2.47
CA CYS A 14 -10.74 18.11 -3.57
C CYS A 14 -11.79 17.02 -3.87
N ARG A 15 -12.37 17.07 -5.06
CA ARG A 15 -13.17 15.99 -5.64
C ARG A 15 -12.24 15.03 -6.38
N CYS A 16 -12.00 13.85 -5.82
CA CYS A 16 -11.06 12.90 -6.39
C CYS A 16 -11.63 12.19 -7.62
N ARG A 17 -10.76 11.90 -8.60
CA ARG A 17 -11.08 11.04 -9.73
C ARG A 17 -11.09 9.57 -9.29
N GLU A 18 -11.66 8.72 -10.14
CA GLU A 18 -11.71 7.27 -9.92
C GLU A 18 -10.29 6.71 -9.64
N GLY A 19 -10.19 5.82 -8.65
CA GLY A 19 -8.91 5.27 -8.22
C GLY A 19 -8.06 6.19 -7.34
N PHE A 20 -8.54 7.38 -6.97
CA PHE A 20 -7.88 8.29 -6.03
C PHE A 20 -8.75 8.68 -4.84
N GLY A 21 -8.13 8.93 -3.69
CA GLY A 21 -8.84 9.24 -2.46
C GLY A 21 -8.03 10.06 -1.45
N GLY A 22 -8.61 10.24 -0.26
CA GLY A 22 -8.07 11.10 0.79
C GLY A 22 -8.39 12.58 0.58
N ARG A 23 -8.18 13.39 1.63
CA ARG A 23 -8.53 14.82 1.67
C ARG A 23 -7.97 15.65 0.51
N GLY A 24 -6.84 15.19 -0.03
CA GLY A 24 -6.18 15.79 -1.17
C GLY A 24 -6.05 14.88 -2.38
N CYS A 25 -6.73 13.74 -2.51
CA CYS A 25 -6.61 12.87 -3.71
C CYS A 25 -5.18 12.35 -4.02
N GLY A 26 -4.27 12.39 -3.04
CA GLY A 26 -2.91 11.84 -3.17
C GLY A 26 -2.88 10.32 -3.04
N CYS A 27 -3.91 9.74 -2.43
CA CYS A 27 -4.01 8.32 -2.13
C CYS A 27 -4.46 7.54 -3.37
N ARG A 28 -3.70 6.57 -3.87
CA ARG A 28 -4.20 5.64 -4.90
C ARG A 28 -5.05 4.57 -4.22
N LEU A 29 -6.31 4.45 -4.62
CA LEU A 29 -7.27 3.47 -4.08
C LEU A 29 -7.13 2.08 -4.73
N GLY A 30 -6.37 1.97 -5.83
CA GLY A 30 -6.08 0.69 -6.47
C GLY A 30 -5.33 -0.25 -5.51
N ARG A 31 -5.93 -1.41 -5.20
CA ARG A 31 -5.32 -2.46 -4.36
C ARG A 31 -4.31 -3.31 -5.12
N GLY A 32 -4.23 -3.17 -6.45
CA GLY A 32 -3.34 -3.97 -7.30
C GLY A 32 -1.86 -3.87 -6.93
N SER A 33 -1.39 -2.70 -6.50
CA SER A 33 0.00 -2.53 -6.04
C SER A 33 0.29 -3.19 -4.69
N CYS A 34 -0.75 -3.51 -3.92
CA CYS A 34 -0.66 -4.20 -2.64
C CYS A 34 -0.96 -5.70 -2.74
N LEU A 35 -1.54 -6.17 -3.84
CA LEU A 35 -1.94 -7.57 -4.02
C LEU A 35 -0.84 -8.36 -4.74
N ARG A 36 -0.34 -9.43 -4.11
CA ARG A 36 0.57 -10.38 -4.75
C ARG A 36 0.08 -11.81 -4.50
N GLY A 37 -0.17 -12.55 -5.59
CA GLY A 37 -0.67 -13.92 -5.51
C GLY A 37 -1.98 -14.03 -4.73
N GLY A 38 -2.86 -13.02 -4.84
CA GLY A 38 -4.13 -12.97 -4.11
C GLY A 38 -4.04 -12.54 -2.64
N ARG A 39 -2.84 -12.29 -2.09
CA ARG A 39 -2.68 -11.77 -0.72
C ARG A 39 -2.31 -10.30 -0.71
N GLU A 40 -3.04 -9.51 0.07
CA GLU A 40 -2.70 -8.12 0.34
C GLU A 40 -1.48 -8.05 1.24
N CYS A 41 -0.44 -7.32 0.83
CA CYS A 41 0.79 -7.11 1.57
C CYS A 41 1.41 -8.40 2.09
N SER A 42 1.34 -9.46 1.27
CA SER A 42 1.77 -10.84 1.61
C SER A 42 1.12 -11.43 2.87
N GLY A 43 0.06 -10.80 3.40
CA GLY A 43 -0.57 -11.14 4.68
C GLY A 43 0.10 -10.51 5.91
N HIS A 44 1.13 -9.68 5.72
CA HIS A 44 1.99 -9.12 6.77
C HIS A 44 1.88 -7.60 6.87
N GLY A 45 0.73 -7.04 6.50
CA GLY A 45 0.51 -5.60 6.49
C GLY A 45 -0.88 -5.23 6.02
N ARG A 46 -1.12 -3.92 5.94
CA ARG A 46 -2.37 -3.35 5.42
C ARG A 46 -2.07 -2.44 4.24
N CYS A 47 -2.89 -2.50 3.20
CA CYS A 47 -2.76 -1.57 2.08
C CYS A 47 -3.31 -0.19 2.45
N VAL A 48 -2.45 0.83 2.46
CA VAL A 48 -2.81 2.22 2.69
C VAL A 48 -2.35 3.02 1.49
N CYS A 49 -3.30 3.59 0.74
CA CYS A 49 -3.00 4.43 -0.42
C CYS A 49 -2.16 3.76 -1.52
N GLY A 50 -2.36 2.46 -1.74
CA GLY A 50 -1.61 1.68 -2.72
C GLY A 50 -0.20 1.32 -2.27
N THR A 51 0.13 1.55 -1.00
CA THR A 51 1.41 1.17 -0.38
C THR A 51 1.13 0.28 0.81
N CYS A 52 1.95 -0.77 1.01
CA CYS A 52 1.80 -1.66 2.15
C CYS A 52 2.43 -1.08 3.41
N LEU A 53 1.62 -0.91 4.45
CA LEU A 53 2.08 -0.65 5.80
C LEU A 53 2.39 -2.00 6.47
N CYS A 54 3.67 -2.32 6.62
CA CYS A 54 4.10 -3.62 7.13
C CYS A 54 4.01 -3.73 8.64
N GLN A 55 3.73 -4.94 9.11
CA GLN A 55 3.86 -5.32 10.51
C GLN A 55 5.35 -5.28 10.95
N PRO A 56 5.64 -5.10 12.25
CA PRO A 56 7.01 -5.10 12.76
C PRO A 56 7.79 -6.34 12.33
N GLY A 57 9.04 -6.15 11.89
CA GLY A 57 9.90 -7.21 11.36
C GLY A 57 9.77 -7.47 9.86
N TYR A 58 8.65 -7.08 9.25
CA TYR A 58 8.43 -7.21 7.81
C TYR A 58 8.82 -5.94 7.05
N ARG A 59 9.35 -6.12 5.85
CA ARG A 59 9.94 -5.06 5.01
C ARG A 59 9.65 -5.29 3.53
N GLY A 60 9.84 -4.22 2.75
CA GLY A 60 9.65 -4.21 1.30
C GLY A 60 8.26 -3.76 0.88
N PRO A 61 8.04 -3.56 -0.44
CA PRO A 61 6.81 -2.93 -0.97
C PRO A 61 5.54 -3.72 -0.71
N LEU A 62 5.67 -5.02 -0.42
CA LEU A 62 4.58 -5.95 -0.16
C LEU A 62 4.74 -6.67 1.18
N CYS A 63 5.64 -6.22 2.06
CA CYS A 63 5.90 -6.87 3.35
C CYS A 63 6.30 -8.34 3.26
N ALA A 64 6.85 -8.78 2.13
CA ALA A 64 7.23 -10.16 1.89
C ALA A 64 8.56 -10.57 2.55
N ARG A 65 9.39 -9.59 2.93
CA ARG A 65 10.74 -9.85 3.48
C ARG A 65 10.69 -9.71 4.99
N CYS A 66 11.15 -10.72 5.71
CA CYS A 66 11.30 -10.65 7.16
C CYS A 66 12.70 -11.14 7.55
N PRO A 67 13.67 -10.23 7.74
CA PRO A 67 15.05 -10.59 8.08
C PRO A 67 15.16 -11.34 9.41
N SER A 68 14.22 -11.09 10.32
CA SER A 68 14.15 -11.72 11.65
C SER A 68 13.30 -12.99 11.67
N CYS A 69 12.59 -13.30 10.56
CA CYS A 69 11.84 -14.54 10.44
C CYS A 69 12.81 -15.61 9.97
N HIS A 70 13.34 -16.37 10.91
CA HIS A 70 14.05 -17.59 10.59
C HIS A 70 13.05 -18.54 9.93
N THR A 71 13.14 -18.71 8.61
CA THR A 71 12.46 -19.82 7.97
C THR A 71 13.07 -21.13 8.49
N PRO A 72 12.30 -22.23 8.55
CA PRO A 72 12.82 -23.52 8.99
C PRO A 72 14.12 -23.92 8.27
N CYS A 73 14.26 -23.54 6.99
CA CYS A 73 15.46 -23.80 6.20
C CYS A 73 16.72 -23.04 6.67
N GLN A 74 16.59 -21.91 7.36
CA GLN A 74 17.75 -21.15 7.87
C GLN A 74 18.28 -21.67 9.21
N ARG A 75 17.56 -22.58 9.84
CA ARG A 75 17.90 -23.14 11.15
C ARG A 75 18.70 -24.45 11.07
N LEU A 76 19.04 -24.89 9.85
CA LEU A 76 19.79 -26.12 9.55
C LEU A 76 21.25 -25.83 9.15
N ARG A 77 21.89 -24.84 9.76
CA ARG A 77 23.33 -24.59 9.65
C ARG A 77 24.04 -24.96 10.94
#